data_AF-A0A3R6VZI0-F1
#
_entry.id   AF-A0A3R6VZI0-F1
#
_cell.length_a   1.000
_cell.length_b   1.000
_cell.length_c   1.000
_cell.angle_alpha   90.00
_cell.angle_beta   90.00
_cell.angle_gamma   90.00
#
_symmetry.space_group_name_H-M   'P 1'
#
loop_
_entity.id
_entity.type
_entity.pdbx_description
1 polymer ?
#
loop_
_entity_poly.entity_id
_entity_poly.type
_entity_poly.pdbx_seq_one_letter_code
_entity_poly.pdbx_strand_id
1 'polypeptide(L)'
;MQLLLHRDDEASAGYVDPGQRRGLPKLPPLASLQHTALRQGHDPDVPRLLAQRQCGHVYHARLRRTFRVELDEQGQVDWRGTFIRFGYDEGSVFLALCGRRKGRWRHEEVLYAAHWLAHMRVGTSRQSTRASLAAVLHSDEMRVFKKLHNCPILARMVVGATGSSDSFKTLREGFLKATQLEALLAIRPHLDDMTFMS
;
A
#
# COMPACT_ATOMS: atom_id res chain seq x y z
N MET A 1 -62.97 -22.60 46.48
CA MET A 1 -61.50 -22.55 46.67
C MET A 1 -61.06 -21.17 46.24
N GLN A 2 -60.88 -20.27 47.20
CA GLN A 2 -59.56 -19.74 47.61
C GLN A 2 -58.81 -19.03 46.47
N LEU A 3 -58.33 -17.80 46.59
CA LEU A 3 -58.45 -16.68 47.53
C LEU A 3 -57.49 -15.61 46.95
N LEU A 4 -57.86 -14.31 46.99
CA LEU A 4 -56.98 -13.13 47.20
C LEU A 4 -55.91 -12.82 46.10
N LEU A 5 -55.67 -11.60 45.59
CA LEU A 5 -55.98 -10.19 45.90
C LEU A 5 -55.82 -9.41 44.56
N HIS A 6 -56.70 -8.49 44.16
CA HIS A 6 -56.72 -7.07 44.56
C HIS A 6 -55.37 -6.35 44.28
N ARG A 7 -55.33 -5.52 43.24
CA ARG A 7 -55.55 -4.04 43.25
C ARG A 7 -54.17 -3.37 43.43
N ASP A 8 -53.72 -2.48 42.56
CA ASP A 8 -54.13 -1.08 42.39
C ASP A 8 -53.56 -0.59 41.04
N ASP A 9 -54.39 -0.08 40.16
CA ASP A 9 -54.79 1.34 39.99
C ASP A 9 -53.75 2.22 39.26
N GLU A 10 -54.24 2.72 38.13
CA GLU A 10 -53.99 4.01 37.51
C GLU A 10 -52.54 4.50 37.31
N ALA A 11 -52.19 4.77 36.05
CA ALA A 11 -52.32 6.15 35.57
C ALA A 11 -51.79 6.30 34.13
N SER A 12 -52.60 6.97 33.33
CA SER A 12 -52.21 7.91 32.27
C SER A 12 -51.16 7.43 31.25
N ALA A 13 -51.69 7.01 30.11
CA ALA A 13 -50.98 6.98 28.84
C ALA A 13 -50.49 8.39 28.46
N GLY A 14 -49.28 8.73 28.90
CA GLY A 14 -48.51 9.86 28.42
C GLY A 14 -48.04 9.60 27.00
N TYR A 15 -48.50 10.43 26.07
CA TYR A 15 -48.02 10.54 24.71
C TYR A 15 -46.51 10.84 24.72
N VAL A 16 -45.67 9.91 24.26
CA VAL A 16 -44.21 10.11 24.16
C VAL A 16 -43.84 10.53 22.74
N ASP A 17 -43.36 11.77 22.65
CA ASP A 17 -42.76 12.45 21.50
C ASP A 17 -41.61 11.63 20.84
N PRO A 18 -41.57 11.46 19.51
CA PRO A 18 -40.45 10.83 18.81
C PRO A 18 -39.25 11.78 18.69
N GLY A 19 -38.74 12.26 19.83
CA GLY A 19 -37.72 13.31 19.92
C GLY A 19 -36.37 12.89 20.50
N GLN A 20 -36.12 11.62 20.80
CA GLN A 20 -34.85 11.17 21.41
C GLN A 20 -34.12 10.10 20.57
N ARG A 21 -33.51 10.53 19.47
CA ARG A 21 -32.33 9.83 18.93
C ARG A 21 -31.11 10.31 19.70
N ARG A 22 -30.57 9.45 20.57
CA ARG A 22 -29.23 9.63 21.16
C ARG A 22 -28.23 9.86 20.01
N GLY A 23 -27.71 11.08 19.93
CA GLY A 23 -26.75 11.47 18.91
C GLY A 23 -25.45 10.70 19.09
N LEU A 24 -25.09 9.91 18.09
CA LEU A 24 -23.68 9.58 17.85
C LEU A 24 -22.92 10.90 17.69
N PRO A 25 -21.72 11.05 18.28
CA PRO A 25 -20.95 12.28 18.12
C PRO A 25 -20.67 12.48 16.63
N LYS A 26 -21.24 13.55 16.05
CA LYS A 26 -20.95 13.97 14.69
C LYS A 26 -19.48 14.35 14.63
N LEU A 27 -18.73 13.65 13.79
CA LEU A 27 -17.35 14.04 13.46
C LEU A 27 -17.37 15.48 12.91
N PRO A 28 -16.42 16.33 13.32
CA PRO A 28 -16.35 17.69 12.83
C PRO A 28 -16.16 17.69 11.30
N PRO A 29 -16.69 18.71 10.59
CA PRO A 29 -16.48 18.85 9.16
C PRO A 29 -14.97 18.92 8.85
N LEU A 30 -14.53 18.26 7.78
CA LEU A 30 -13.11 18.24 7.36
C LEU A 30 -12.50 19.66 7.19
N ALA A 31 -13.33 20.66 6.94
CA ALA A 31 -12.92 22.07 6.86
C ALA A 31 -12.41 22.64 8.20
N SER A 32 -12.88 22.12 9.33
CA SER A 32 -12.47 22.59 10.67
C SER A 32 -11.07 22.12 11.07
N LEU A 33 -10.49 21.14 10.35
CA LEU A 33 -9.11 20.66 10.58
C LEU A 33 -8.05 21.53 9.88
N GLN A 34 -8.45 22.45 9.01
CA GLN A 34 -7.52 23.26 8.21
C GLN A 34 -6.98 24.49 8.95
N HIS A 35 -7.53 24.82 10.13
CA HIS A 35 -7.19 26.05 10.87
C HIS A 35 -6.52 25.81 12.23
N THR A 36 -6.19 24.58 12.60
CA THR A 36 -5.27 24.32 13.73
C THR A 36 -3.85 24.66 13.32
N ALA A 37 -3.52 25.91 13.61
CA ALA A 37 -2.24 26.60 13.64
C ALA A 37 -0.98 25.73 13.44
N LEU A 38 -0.18 26.16 12.46
CA LEU A 38 1.27 26.15 12.49
C LEU A 38 1.76 26.75 13.82
N ARG A 39 1.99 25.90 14.83
CA ARG A 39 2.91 26.24 15.92
C ARG A 39 4.30 25.79 15.51
N GLN A 40 5.10 26.77 15.11
CA GLN A 40 6.55 26.68 15.18
C GLN A 40 6.91 26.38 16.64
N GLY A 41 7.26 25.12 16.89
CA GLY A 41 7.81 24.63 18.13
C GLY A 41 8.91 23.65 17.75
N HIS A 42 10.13 24.00 18.13
CA HIS A 42 11.30 23.15 18.13
C HIS A 42 10.95 21.76 18.67
N ASP A 43 11.10 20.73 17.86
CA ASP A 43 10.94 19.34 18.30
C ASP A 43 12.36 18.79 18.51
N PRO A 44 12.89 18.78 19.75
CA PRO A 44 14.12 18.07 20.05
C PRO A 44 13.79 16.57 20.10
N ASP A 45 14.49 15.79 19.28
CA ASP A 45 14.48 14.32 19.34
C ASP A 45 13.08 13.67 19.29
N VAL A 46 12.47 13.67 18.10
CA VAL A 46 11.82 12.42 17.68
C VAL A 46 12.95 11.40 17.59
N PRO A 47 12.98 10.34 18.42
CA PRO A 47 13.91 9.26 18.16
C PRO A 47 13.51 8.75 16.78
N ARG A 48 14.31 9.08 15.78
CA ARG A 48 14.42 8.23 14.60
C ARG A 48 15.01 6.95 15.17
N LEU A 49 14.14 6.13 15.74
CA LEU A 49 14.31 4.69 15.78
C LEU A 49 14.44 4.33 14.30
N LEU A 50 15.65 4.47 13.78
CA LEU A 50 16.19 3.54 12.82
C LEU A 50 16.21 2.21 13.57
N ALA A 51 15.00 1.67 13.82
CA ALA A 51 14.81 0.31 14.23
C ALA A 51 15.59 -0.46 13.18
N GLN A 52 16.70 -1.02 13.62
CA GLN A 52 17.62 -1.73 12.77
C GLN A 52 16.83 -2.93 12.28
N ARG A 53 16.15 -2.76 11.14
CA ARG A 53 15.12 -3.70 10.70
C ARG A 53 15.79 -5.03 10.48
N GLN A 54 15.46 -5.97 11.35
CA GLN A 54 16.03 -7.30 11.34
C GLN A 54 15.52 -8.01 10.10
N CYS A 55 16.39 -8.73 9.41
CA CYS A 55 15.99 -9.56 8.27
C CYS A 55 15.90 -11.01 8.73
N GLY A 56 14.84 -11.69 8.34
CA GLY A 56 14.67 -13.13 8.52
C GLY A 56 14.46 -13.83 7.18
N HIS A 57 14.15 -15.12 7.26
CA HIS A 57 13.81 -15.93 6.09
C HIS A 57 12.48 -16.65 6.28
N VAL A 58 11.73 -16.81 5.20
CA VAL A 58 10.54 -17.66 5.16
C VAL A 58 10.69 -18.68 4.05
N TYR A 59 10.40 -19.94 4.34
CA TYR A 59 10.33 -20.99 3.33
C TYR A 59 8.89 -21.15 2.87
N HIS A 60 8.67 -21.13 1.55
CA HIS A 60 7.36 -21.41 0.98
C HIS A 60 7.32 -22.86 0.48
N ALA A 61 6.45 -23.68 1.07
CA ALA A 61 6.39 -25.12 0.81
C ALA A 61 6.05 -25.48 -0.65
N ARG A 62 5.03 -24.84 -1.23
CA ARG A 62 4.62 -25.11 -2.63
C ARG A 62 5.64 -24.62 -3.66
N LEU A 63 6.22 -23.45 -3.45
CA LEU A 63 7.26 -22.92 -4.34
C LEU A 63 8.64 -23.55 -4.10
N ARG A 64 8.80 -24.29 -3.00
CA ARG A 64 10.05 -24.91 -2.55
C ARG A 64 11.23 -23.93 -2.56
N ARG A 65 10.99 -22.71 -2.07
CA ARG A 65 11.97 -21.62 -2.12
C ARG A 65 11.92 -20.79 -0.84
N THR A 66 13.07 -20.27 -0.46
CA THR A 66 13.24 -19.35 0.66
C THR A 66 13.24 -17.90 0.19
N PHE A 67 12.56 -17.03 0.93
CA PHE A 67 12.48 -15.60 0.68
C PHE A 67 13.02 -14.82 1.89
N ARG A 68 13.67 -13.69 1.60
CA ARG A 68 14.10 -12.74 2.63
C ARG A 68 12.91 -11.88 3.05
N VAL A 69 12.77 -11.65 4.34
CA VAL A 69 11.70 -10.84 4.92
C VAL A 69 12.23 -9.88 5.97
N GLU A 70 11.49 -8.79 6.19
CA GLU A 70 11.70 -7.90 7.34
C GLU A 70 10.97 -8.45 8.55
N LEU A 71 11.57 -8.30 9.72
CA LEU A 71 10.97 -8.60 11.00
C LEU A 71 10.63 -7.31 11.75
N ASP A 72 9.54 -7.34 12.50
CA ASP A 72 9.20 -6.31 13.47
C ASP A 72 9.99 -6.47 14.79
N GLU A 73 9.73 -5.58 15.74
CA GLU A 73 10.42 -5.58 17.04
C GLU A 73 10.10 -6.83 17.88
N GLN A 74 9.04 -7.56 17.53
CA GLN A 74 8.61 -8.81 18.16
C GLN A 74 9.16 -10.05 17.43
N GLY A 75 10.01 -9.86 16.41
CA GLY A 75 10.56 -10.93 15.60
C GLY A 75 9.53 -11.58 14.66
N GLN A 76 8.35 -10.99 14.49
CA GLN A 76 7.34 -11.45 13.54
C GLN A 76 7.59 -10.84 12.17
N VAL A 77 7.09 -11.47 11.11
CA VAL A 77 7.28 -10.99 9.74
C VAL A 77 6.49 -9.70 9.49
N ASP A 78 7.19 -8.58 9.27
CA ASP A 78 6.59 -7.33 8.79
C ASP A 78 6.41 -7.40 7.27
N TRP A 79 5.27 -7.94 6.82
CA TRP A 79 4.95 -8.03 5.39
C TRP A 79 4.89 -6.66 4.70
N ARG A 80 4.47 -5.62 5.42
CA ARG A 80 4.45 -4.26 4.88
C ARG A 80 5.86 -3.76 4.66
N GLY A 81 6.71 -3.84 5.68
CA GLY A 81 8.12 -3.47 5.61
C GLY A 81 8.87 -4.25 4.54
N THR A 82 8.61 -5.57 4.47
CA THR A 82 9.12 -6.47 3.44
C THR A 82 8.75 -5.98 2.05
N PHE A 83 7.47 -5.64 1.82
CA PHE A 83 7.03 -5.13 0.52
C PHE A 83 7.68 -3.80 0.16
N ILE A 84 7.76 -2.86 1.09
CA ILE A 84 8.39 -1.55 0.81
C ILE A 84 9.88 -1.70 0.53
N ARG A 85 10.57 -2.64 1.19
CA ARG A 85 12.00 -2.89 0.98
C ARG A 85 12.26 -3.58 -0.36
N PHE A 86 11.66 -4.75 -0.56
CA PHE A 86 11.98 -5.62 -1.71
C PHE A 86 11.04 -5.43 -2.91
N GLY A 87 9.83 -4.92 -2.70
CA GLY A 87 8.86 -4.70 -3.77
C GLY A 87 8.70 -5.92 -4.67
N TYR A 88 8.75 -5.69 -5.97
CA TYR A 88 8.74 -6.73 -7.01
C TYR A 88 10.13 -7.06 -7.55
N ASP A 89 11.18 -6.84 -6.76
CA ASP A 89 12.55 -7.15 -7.18
C ASP A 89 12.73 -8.67 -7.38
N GLU A 90 13.76 -9.04 -8.15
CA GLU A 90 14.09 -10.43 -8.39
C GLU A 90 14.34 -11.19 -7.09
N GLY A 91 13.69 -12.34 -6.94
CA GLY A 91 13.77 -13.16 -5.73
C GLY A 91 12.91 -12.66 -4.56
N SER A 92 12.14 -11.59 -4.72
CA SER A 92 11.11 -11.18 -3.75
C SER A 92 9.95 -12.18 -3.73
N VAL A 93 9.39 -12.40 -2.54
CA VAL A 93 8.15 -13.16 -2.34
C VAL A 93 6.99 -12.56 -3.14
N PHE A 94 6.95 -11.23 -3.26
CA PHE A 94 5.88 -10.53 -3.97
C PHE A 94 6.01 -10.67 -5.48
N LEU A 95 7.24 -10.70 -6.02
CA LEU A 95 7.42 -11.01 -7.44
C LEU A 95 6.93 -12.42 -7.78
N ALA A 96 7.18 -13.39 -6.89
CA ALA A 96 6.83 -14.79 -7.10
C ALA A 96 5.32 -15.05 -6.98
N LEU A 97 4.63 -14.36 -6.07
CA LEU A 97 3.24 -14.66 -5.73
C LEU A 97 2.22 -13.66 -6.29
N CYS A 98 2.59 -12.40 -6.49
CA CYS A 98 1.64 -11.43 -7.02
C CYS A 98 1.43 -11.67 -8.51
N GLY A 99 0.17 -11.67 -8.95
CA GLY A 99 -0.13 -11.60 -10.38
C GLY A 99 0.33 -10.28 -11.00
N ARG A 100 0.58 -10.28 -12.31
CA ARG A 100 0.88 -9.06 -13.06
C ARG A 100 -0.30 -8.09 -12.98
N ARG A 101 -0.01 -6.83 -12.72
CA ARG A 101 -1.03 -5.78 -12.52
C ARG A 101 -1.76 -5.46 -13.83
N LYS A 102 -3.07 -5.27 -13.73
CA LYS A 102 -3.99 -4.93 -14.83
C LYS A 102 -4.70 -3.60 -14.54
N GLY A 103 -5.28 -2.97 -15.57
CA GLY A 103 -6.11 -1.77 -15.41
C GLY A 103 -5.37 -0.43 -15.53
N ARG A 104 -5.92 0.63 -14.94
CA ARG A 104 -5.38 2.00 -15.07
C ARG A 104 -4.05 2.16 -14.32
N TRP A 105 -3.21 3.06 -14.81
CA TRP A 105 -1.98 3.44 -14.11
C TRP A 105 -2.29 4.48 -13.06
N ARG A 106 -1.69 4.30 -11.88
CA ARG A 106 -1.73 5.30 -10.81
C ARG A 106 -0.74 6.43 -11.10
N HIS A 107 -0.88 7.57 -10.41
CA HIS A 107 0.00 8.71 -10.63
C HIS A 107 1.45 8.38 -10.30
N GLU A 108 1.68 7.72 -9.17
CA GLU A 108 2.99 7.30 -8.67
C GLU A 108 3.66 6.32 -9.62
N GLU A 109 2.87 5.45 -10.24
CA GLU A 109 3.35 4.51 -11.26
C GLU A 109 3.81 5.24 -12.54
N VAL A 110 3.09 6.27 -12.97
CA VAL A 110 3.50 7.10 -14.11
C VAL A 110 4.79 7.86 -13.80
N LEU A 111 4.90 8.46 -12.61
CA LEU A 111 6.11 9.19 -12.21
C LEU A 111 7.33 8.26 -12.14
N TYR A 112 7.17 7.10 -11.50
CA TYR A 112 8.23 6.12 -11.38
C TYR A 112 8.68 5.60 -12.75
N ALA A 113 7.74 5.30 -13.64
CA ALA A 113 8.05 4.90 -15.00
C ALA A 113 8.73 5.99 -15.83
N ALA A 114 8.31 7.25 -15.69
CA ALA A 114 8.92 8.37 -16.39
C ALA A 114 10.38 8.53 -16.00
N HIS A 115 10.68 8.48 -14.70
CA HIS A 115 12.05 8.53 -14.19
C HIS A 115 12.86 7.32 -14.66
N TRP A 116 12.29 6.11 -14.59
CA TRP A 116 12.97 4.90 -15.06
C TRP A 116 13.32 4.96 -16.56
N LEU A 117 12.40 5.44 -17.40
CA LEU A 117 12.64 5.63 -18.83
C LEU A 117 13.73 6.67 -19.12
N ALA A 118 13.79 7.75 -18.34
CA ALA A 118 14.82 8.77 -18.47
C ALA A 118 16.23 8.26 -18.06
N HIS A 119 16.35 7.08 -17.45
CA HIS A 119 17.65 6.48 -17.08
C HIS A 119 18.01 5.27 -17.95
N MET A 120 17.16 4.94 -18.93
CA MET A 120 17.43 3.88 -19.89
C MET A 120 18.53 4.30 -20.87
N ARG A 121 19.37 3.33 -21.25
CA ARG A 121 20.42 3.57 -22.23
C ARG A 121 19.82 3.92 -23.60
N VAL A 122 20.36 4.97 -24.21
CA VAL A 122 20.08 5.33 -25.60
C VAL A 122 20.44 4.13 -26.49
N GLY A 123 19.55 3.76 -27.42
CA GLY A 123 19.73 2.63 -28.34
C GLY A 123 19.04 1.33 -27.94
N THR A 124 18.36 1.29 -26.78
CA THR A 124 17.54 0.13 -26.40
C THR A 124 16.31 0.01 -27.31
N SER A 125 16.01 -1.19 -27.82
CA SER A 125 14.85 -1.39 -28.70
C SER A 125 13.54 -1.11 -27.96
N ARG A 126 12.52 -0.61 -28.67
CA ARG A 126 11.19 -0.34 -28.08
C ARG A 126 10.61 -1.56 -27.36
N GLN A 127 10.84 -2.75 -27.90
CA GLN A 127 10.41 -4.01 -27.32
C GLN A 127 11.14 -4.31 -26.00
N SER A 128 12.46 -4.13 -25.96
CA SER A 128 13.26 -4.34 -24.75
C SER A 128 12.89 -3.32 -23.66
N THR A 129 12.71 -2.05 -24.02
CA THR A 129 12.23 -1.01 -23.10
C THR A 129 10.87 -1.37 -22.51
N ARG A 130 9.94 -1.86 -23.35
CA ARG A 130 8.62 -2.28 -22.88
C ARG A 130 8.69 -3.46 -21.91
N ALA A 131 9.44 -4.51 -22.26
CA ALA A 131 9.58 -5.70 -21.44
C ALA A 131 10.23 -5.36 -20.08
N SER A 132 11.25 -4.51 -20.10
CA SER A 132 11.96 -4.08 -18.90
C SER A 132 11.08 -3.23 -17.98
N LEU A 133 10.32 -2.28 -18.55
CA LEU A 133 9.38 -1.48 -17.79
C LEU A 133 8.22 -2.32 -17.23
N ALA A 134 7.76 -3.32 -17.98
CA ALA A 134 6.76 -4.29 -17.50
C ALA A 134 7.28 -5.10 -16.32
N ALA A 135 8.55 -5.52 -16.36
CA ALA A 135 9.19 -6.22 -15.26
C ALA A 135 9.24 -5.34 -14.00
N VAL A 136 9.78 -4.12 -14.12
CA VAL A 136 9.99 -3.18 -12.99
C VAL A 136 8.68 -2.75 -12.33
N LEU A 137 7.62 -2.53 -13.11
CA LEU A 137 6.30 -2.13 -12.58
C LEU A 137 5.43 -3.31 -12.16
N HIS A 138 5.94 -4.55 -12.29
CA HIS A 138 5.16 -5.77 -12.16
C HIS A 138 3.86 -5.76 -12.97
N SER A 139 3.94 -5.21 -14.18
CA SER A 139 2.81 -4.97 -15.08
C SER A 139 2.84 -5.96 -16.24
N ASP A 140 1.68 -6.17 -16.90
CA ASP A 140 1.67 -6.84 -18.19
C ASP A 140 2.24 -5.93 -19.30
N GLU A 141 2.89 -6.52 -20.30
CA GLU A 141 3.52 -5.78 -21.41
C GLU A 141 2.49 -5.00 -22.25
N MET A 142 1.28 -5.53 -22.43
CA MET A 142 0.25 -4.87 -23.24
C MET A 142 -0.29 -3.61 -22.57
N ARG A 143 -0.36 -3.59 -21.24
CA ARG A 143 -0.70 -2.42 -20.44
C ARG A 143 0.39 -1.37 -20.51
N VAL A 144 1.66 -1.77 -20.49
CA VAL A 144 2.78 -0.86 -20.74
C VAL A 144 2.71 -0.29 -22.15
N PHE A 145 2.52 -1.15 -23.17
CA PHE A 145 2.38 -0.73 -24.57
C PHE A 145 1.29 0.34 -24.74
N LYS A 146 0.08 0.05 -24.26
CA LYS A 146 -1.06 0.99 -24.33
C LYS A 146 -0.75 2.30 -23.62
N LYS A 147 -0.03 2.24 -22.49
CA LYS A 147 0.30 3.45 -21.73
C LYS A 147 1.37 4.30 -22.43
N LEU A 148 2.44 3.69 -22.94
CA LEU A 148 3.48 4.40 -23.68
C LEU A 148 2.93 5.07 -24.94
N HIS A 149 1.98 4.42 -25.62
CA HIS A 149 1.31 4.99 -26.79
C HIS A 149 0.43 6.20 -26.44
N ASN A 150 -0.29 6.16 -25.30
CA ASN A 150 -1.31 7.15 -24.96
C ASN A 150 -0.84 8.20 -23.94
N CYS A 151 0.41 8.17 -23.49
CA CYS A 151 0.95 9.09 -22.49
C CYS A 151 2.13 9.88 -23.07
N PRO A 152 1.91 11.12 -23.53
CA PRO A 152 2.94 11.94 -24.18
C PRO A 152 4.17 12.19 -23.30
N ILE A 153 3.98 12.30 -21.97
CA ILE A 153 5.08 12.49 -21.01
C ILE A 153 6.03 11.28 -21.05
N LEU A 154 5.48 10.06 -21.00
CA LEU A 154 6.29 8.85 -21.06
C LEU A 154 6.92 8.65 -22.43
N ALA A 155 6.19 8.95 -23.51
CA ALA A 155 6.70 8.85 -24.87
C ALA A 155 7.91 9.77 -25.11
N ARG A 156 7.91 10.98 -24.54
CA ARG A 156 9.04 11.92 -24.62
C ARG A 156 10.24 11.46 -23.81
N MET A 157 10.03 10.86 -22.64
CA MET A 157 11.13 10.35 -21.79
C MET A 157 11.83 9.11 -22.36
N VAL A 158 11.19 8.36 -23.27
CA VAL A 158 11.88 7.32 -24.07
C VAL A 158 12.97 7.93 -24.96
N VAL A 159 12.87 9.22 -25.29
CA VAL A 159 13.71 9.91 -26.30
C VAL A 159 14.71 10.89 -25.67
N GLY A 160 14.56 11.26 -24.39
CA GLY A 160 15.44 12.22 -23.72
C GLY A 160 15.63 11.94 -22.23
N ALA A 161 16.88 11.94 -21.79
CA ALA A 161 17.32 11.54 -20.46
C ALA A 161 18.11 12.68 -19.78
N THR A 162 17.50 13.38 -18.83
CA THR A 162 18.24 14.25 -17.88
C THR A 162 17.52 14.27 -16.53
N GLY A 163 18.15 13.81 -15.46
CA GLY A 163 17.77 14.24 -14.10
C GLY A 163 17.96 13.25 -12.94
N SER A 164 18.90 13.60 -12.05
CA SER A 164 19.07 13.32 -10.61
C SER A 164 18.62 11.96 -10.00
N SER A 165 19.60 11.29 -9.37
CA SER A 165 19.51 9.98 -8.73
C SER A 165 18.71 9.96 -7.41
N ASP A 166 18.68 11.06 -6.65
CA ASP A 166 18.01 11.11 -5.33
C ASP A 166 16.47 11.05 -5.42
N SER A 167 15.93 11.24 -6.63
CA SER A 167 14.51 11.08 -6.96
C SER A 167 14.08 9.61 -7.06
N PHE A 168 14.96 8.70 -7.50
CA PHE A 168 14.56 7.33 -7.88
C PHE A 168 14.04 6.51 -6.70
N LYS A 169 14.76 6.51 -5.58
CA LYS A 169 14.36 5.72 -4.39
C LYS A 169 13.02 6.19 -3.85
N THR A 170 12.81 7.50 -3.79
CA THR A 170 11.56 8.11 -3.34
C THR A 170 10.40 7.79 -4.27
N LEU A 171 10.61 7.84 -5.60
CA LEU A 171 9.61 7.47 -6.58
C LEU A 171 9.28 5.98 -6.55
N ARG A 172 10.29 5.12 -6.39
CA ARG A 172 10.09 3.68 -6.20
C ARG A 172 9.26 3.42 -4.95
N GLU A 173 9.64 4.03 -3.83
CA GLU A 173 8.91 3.87 -2.56
C GLU A 173 7.47 4.38 -2.68
N GLY A 174 7.24 5.51 -3.36
CA GLY A 174 5.90 6.03 -3.66
C GLY A 174 5.07 5.04 -4.48
N PHE A 175 5.65 4.46 -5.54
CA PHE A 175 5.01 3.41 -6.34
C PHE A 175 4.68 2.17 -5.51
N LEU A 176 5.61 1.71 -4.67
CA LEU A 176 5.37 0.56 -3.79
C LEU A 176 4.26 0.89 -2.78
N LYS A 177 4.30 2.02 -2.07
CA LYS A 177 3.21 2.44 -1.17
C LYS A 177 1.86 2.48 -1.90
N ALA A 178 1.82 2.99 -3.13
CA ALA A 178 0.61 3.03 -3.94
C ALA A 178 0.08 1.63 -4.30
N THR A 179 0.93 0.61 -4.41
CA THR A 179 0.52 -0.77 -4.78
C THR A 179 0.49 -1.73 -3.59
N GLN A 180 0.85 -1.26 -2.40
CA GLN A 180 1.02 -2.08 -1.20
C GLN A 180 -0.20 -2.91 -0.84
N LEU A 181 -1.39 -2.33 -0.88
CA LEU A 181 -2.62 -3.05 -0.52
C LEU A 181 -2.89 -4.22 -1.48
N GLU A 182 -2.68 -4.01 -2.80
CA GLU A 182 -2.85 -5.06 -3.81
C GLU A 182 -1.89 -6.22 -3.54
N ALA A 183 -0.63 -5.91 -3.25
CA ALA A 183 0.40 -6.91 -2.99
C ALA A 183 0.14 -7.70 -1.70
N LEU A 184 -0.25 -7.03 -0.61
CA LEU A 184 -0.56 -7.69 0.66
C LEU A 184 -1.79 -8.60 0.55
N LEU A 185 -2.81 -8.18 -0.19
CA LEU A 185 -3.97 -9.02 -0.46
C LEU A 185 -3.61 -10.24 -1.33
N ALA A 186 -2.69 -10.08 -2.28
CA ALA A 186 -2.27 -11.17 -3.16
C ALA A 186 -1.47 -12.27 -2.43
N ILE A 187 -0.64 -11.92 -1.43
CA ILE A 187 0.12 -12.92 -0.69
C ILE A 187 -0.70 -13.61 0.43
N ARG A 188 -1.80 -13.00 0.87
CA ARG A 188 -2.61 -13.50 1.99
C ARG A 188 -3.00 -14.99 1.86
N PRO A 189 -3.43 -15.51 0.70
CA PRO A 189 -3.78 -16.93 0.54
C PRO A 189 -2.59 -17.90 0.66
N HIS A 190 -1.36 -17.39 0.64
CA HIS A 190 -0.13 -18.18 0.67
C HIS A 190 0.54 -18.21 2.03
N LEU A 191 0.05 -17.45 3.01
CA LEU A 191 0.70 -17.34 4.32
C LEU A 191 0.75 -18.69 5.06
N ASP A 192 -0.26 -19.54 4.90
CA ASP A 192 -0.30 -20.89 5.50
C ASP A 192 0.74 -21.84 4.88
N ASP A 193 1.19 -21.58 3.64
CA ASP A 193 2.24 -22.35 2.99
C ASP A 193 3.65 -21.85 3.38
N MET A 194 3.77 -20.83 4.24
CA MET A 194 5.03 -20.22 4.63
C MET A 194 5.43 -20.61 6.05
N THR A 195 6.68 -21.03 6.20
CA THR A 195 7.26 -21.36 7.50
C THR A 195 8.44 -20.43 7.76
N PHE A 196 8.41 -19.76 8.91
CA PHE A 196 9.52 -18.92 9.33
C PHE A 196 10.77 -19.77 9.62
N MET A 197 11.92 -19.28 9.15
CA MET A 197 13.23 -19.87 9.41
C MET A 197 14.09 -18.82 10.12
N SER A 198 14.45 -19.13 11.37
CA SER A 198 15.39 -18.33 12.19
C SER A 198 16.81 -18.39 11.64
#